data_AF-A0A366KBT4-F1
#
_entry.id   AF-A0A366KBT4-F1
#
_cell.length_a   1.000
_cell.length_b   1.000
_cell.length_c   1.000
_cell.angle_alpha   90.00
_cell.angle_beta   90.00
_cell.angle_gamma   90.00
#
_symmetry.space_group_name_H-M   'P 1'
#
loop_
_entity.id
_entity.type
_entity.pdbx_description
1 polymer ?
#
loop_
_entity_poly.entity_id
_entity_poly.type
_entity_poly.pdbx_seq_one_letter_code
_entity_poly.pdbx_strand_id
1 'polypeptide(L)'
;FHLPLIRTFGHDPEHVNVARQMDDPSSLLVWTRAMLGIRRHHPVFGTGEFTDLGGPDMAVMSFLRHNEHETVLCMANFSDTERLVALHLPQFAGMTGSSLIHGQDAQPVKADGTLSVPLWPYGYRWLQMSREERS
;
A
#
# COMPACT_ATOMS: atom_id res chain seq x y z
N PHE A 1 -28.83 20.69 -18.66
CA PHE A 1 -29.05 20.71 -17.21
C PHE A 1 -27.74 21.02 -16.53
N HIS A 2 -27.68 22.07 -15.69
CA HIS A 2 -26.54 22.33 -14.82
C HIS A 2 -26.99 22.13 -13.38
N LEU A 3 -26.15 21.50 -12.56
CA LEU A 3 -26.38 21.34 -11.13
C LEU A 3 -25.53 22.37 -10.37
N PRO A 4 -25.99 22.83 -9.19
CA PRO A 4 -25.21 23.75 -8.39
C PRO A 4 -23.94 23.08 -7.87
N LEU A 5 -22.91 23.90 -7.61
CA LEU A 5 -21.70 23.45 -6.92
C LEU A 5 -22.01 23.15 -5.45
N ILE A 6 -21.16 22.31 -4.83
CA ILE A 6 -21.18 22.02 -3.40
C ILE A 6 -20.96 23.32 -2.61
N ARG A 7 -21.77 23.54 -1.56
CA ARG A 7 -21.68 24.71 -0.67
C ARG A 7 -21.50 24.34 0.81
N THR A 8 -21.33 23.06 1.10
CA THR A 8 -21.05 22.59 2.47
C THR A 8 -19.67 23.05 2.89
N PHE A 9 -19.57 23.67 4.06
CA PHE A 9 -18.31 24.16 4.62
C PHE A 9 -17.23 23.08 4.59
N GLY A 10 -16.05 23.43 4.07
CA GLY A 10 -14.90 22.52 3.96
C GLY A 10 -14.90 21.62 2.73
N HIS A 11 -16.00 21.58 1.97
CA HIS A 11 -16.11 20.89 0.68
C HIS A 11 -16.52 21.82 -0.46
N ASP A 12 -16.69 23.12 -0.17
CA ASP A 12 -16.94 24.13 -1.17
C ASP A 12 -15.69 24.38 -2.06
N PRO A 13 -15.86 24.92 -3.27
CA PRO A 13 -14.76 25.11 -4.22
C PRO A 13 -13.64 26.04 -3.74
N GLU A 14 -13.86 26.91 -2.74
CA GLU A 14 -12.79 27.76 -2.21
C GLU A 14 -11.78 26.92 -1.43
N HIS A 15 -12.24 25.82 -0.81
CA HIS A 15 -11.41 24.89 -0.05
C HIS A 15 -10.97 23.66 -0.86
N VAL A 16 -11.86 23.09 -1.67
CA VAL A 16 -11.62 21.84 -2.44
C VAL A 16 -11.78 22.10 -3.93
N ASN A 17 -10.65 22.34 -4.59
CA ASN A 17 -10.61 22.49 -6.05
C ASN A 17 -9.29 21.97 -6.64
N VAL A 18 -9.29 21.73 -7.95
CA VAL A 18 -8.14 21.17 -8.68
C VAL A 18 -6.95 22.11 -8.66
N ALA A 19 -7.14 23.41 -8.89
CA ALA A 19 -6.03 24.37 -8.96
C ALA A 19 -5.24 24.39 -7.65
N ARG A 20 -5.93 24.52 -6.52
CA ARG A 20 -5.33 24.48 -5.19
C ARG A 20 -4.60 23.16 -4.91
N GLN A 21 -5.20 22.02 -5.27
CA GLN A 21 -4.56 20.73 -5.04
C GLN A 21 -3.37 20.48 -5.99
N MET A 22 -3.35 21.08 -7.19
CA MET A 22 -2.18 21.02 -8.07
C MET A 22 -0.99 21.81 -7.52
N ASP A 23 -1.25 22.92 -6.81
CA ASP A 23 -0.21 23.76 -6.21
C ASP A 23 0.34 23.23 -4.88
N ASP A 24 -0.37 22.30 -4.23
CA ASP A 24 0.05 21.67 -2.96
C ASP A 24 0.60 20.25 -3.20
N PRO A 25 1.92 20.02 -3.06
CA PRO A 25 2.54 18.70 -3.24
C PRO A 25 2.04 17.62 -2.26
N SER A 26 1.48 18.03 -1.12
CA SER A 26 0.92 17.12 -0.10
C SER A 26 -0.57 16.83 -0.31
N SER A 27 -1.17 17.36 -1.39
CA SER A 27 -2.60 17.21 -1.64
C SER A 27 -3.01 15.78 -1.99
N LEU A 28 -4.30 15.50 -1.77
CA LEU A 28 -4.90 14.23 -2.16
C LEU A 28 -4.77 13.98 -3.67
N LEU A 29 -4.91 15.00 -4.52
CA LEU A 29 -4.74 14.87 -5.97
C LEU A 29 -3.32 14.44 -6.34
N VAL A 30 -2.30 15.09 -5.76
CA VAL A 30 -0.89 14.77 -6.04
C VAL A 30 -0.57 13.37 -5.54
N TRP A 31 -0.99 13.02 -4.31
CA TRP A 31 -0.83 11.67 -3.77
C TRP A 31 -1.55 10.61 -4.63
N THR A 32 -2.78 10.88 -5.06
CA THR A 32 -3.56 9.95 -5.91
C THR A 32 -2.85 9.71 -7.25
N ARG A 33 -2.33 10.78 -7.87
CA ARG A 33 -1.55 10.66 -9.12
C ARG A 33 -0.28 9.84 -8.92
N ALA A 34 0.43 10.02 -7.80
CA ALA A 34 1.61 9.23 -7.47
C ALA A 34 1.26 7.74 -7.30
N MET A 35 0.18 7.42 -6.56
CA MET A 35 -0.30 6.04 -6.38
C MET A 35 -0.72 5.38 -7.69
N LEU A 36 -1.40 6.11 -8.58
CA LEU A 36 -1.72 5.62 -9.93
C LEU A 36 -0.46 5.40 -10.78
N GLY A 37 0.55 6.26 -10.59
CA GLY A 37 1.88 6.09 -11.16
C GLY A 37 2.50 4.75 -10.73
N ILE A 38 2.58 4.48 -9.43
CA ILE A 38 3.08 3.21 -8.89
C ILE A 38 2.29 2.04 -9.46
N ARG A 39 0.94 2.09 -9.39
CA ARG A 39 0.09 1.03 -9.93
C ARG A 39 0.35 0.75 -11.41
N ARG A 40 0.61 1.77 -12.24
CA ARG A 40 0.92 1.61 -13.67
C ARG A 40 2.27 0.94 -13.90
N HIS A 41 3.26 1.18 -13.04
CA HIS A 41 4.59 0.56 -13.15
C HIS A 41 4.64 -0.90 -12.68
N HIS A 42 3.63 -1.35 -11.95
CA HIS A 42 3.52 -2.72 -11.43
C HIS A 42 2.25 -3.41 -11.96
N PRO A 43 2.29 -3.99 -13.19
CA PRO A 43 1.14 -4.64 -13.82
C PRO A 43 0.49 -5.73 -12.97
N VAL A 44 1.22 -6.32 -12.01
CA VAL A 44 0.68 -7.31 -11.06
C VAL A 44 -0.56 -6.80 -10.32
N PHE A 45 -0.72 -5.49 -10.13
CA PHE A 45 -1.93 -4.92 -9.52
C PHE A 45 -3.16 -4.96 -10.43
N GLY A 46 -2.97 -5.05 -11.74
CA GLY A 46 -4.03 -5.13 -12.75
C GLY A 46 -4.42 -6.58 -13.04
N THR A 47 -3.45 -7.43 -13.35
CA THR A 47 -3.67 -8.76 -13.91
C THR A 47 -3.12 -9.90 -13.06
N GLY A 48 -2.34 -9.60 -12.01
CA GLY A 48 -1.76 -10.63 -11.15
C GLY A 48 -2.82 -11.38 -10.37
N GLU A 49 -2.55 -12.65 -10.09
CA GLU A 49 -3.34 -13.49 -9.20
C GLU A 49 -3.48 -12.82 -7.84
N PHE A 50 -4.63 -13.04 -7.19
CA PHE A 50 -4.90 -12.56 -5.85
C PHE A 50 -4.92 -13.75 -4.89
N THR A 51 -4.14 -13.67 -3.82
CA THR A 51 -4.15 -14.68 -2.76
C THR A 51 -4.37 -13.99 -1.42
N ASP A 52 -5.50 -14.25 -0.78
CA ASP A 52 -5.74 -13.81 0.59
C ASP A 52 -4.83 -14.59 1.55
N LEU A 53 -4.11 -13.89 2.41
CA LEU A 53 -3.25 -14.49 3.43
C LEU A 53 -3.96 -14.63 4.78
N GLY A 54 -5.11 -13.96 4.94
CA GLY A 54 -5.76 -13.80 6.22
C GLY A 54 -4.83 -13.19 7.26
N GLY A 55 -4.92 -13.71 8.47
CA GLY A 55 -4.10 -13.30 9.60
C GLY A 55 -4.89 -13.40 10.91
N PRO A 56 -4.19 -13.36 12.06
CA PRO A 56 -4.84 -13.42 13.36
C PRO A 56 -5.56 -12.11 13.74
N ASP A 57 -5.19 -10.98 13.12
CA ASP A 57 -5.81 -9.68 13.39
C ASP A 57 -6.87 -9.34 12.34
N MET A 58 -8.15 -9.40 12.73
CA MET A 58 -9.30 -9.10 11.87
C MET A 58 -9.39 -7.63 11.44
N ALA A 59 -8.66 -6.72 12.07
CA ALA A 59 -8.56 -5.32 11.64
C ALA A 59 -7.57 -5.12 10.49
N VAL A 60 -6.80 -6.16 10.13
CA VAL A 60 -5.79 -6.11 9.08
C VAL A 60 -6.20 -7.02 7.93
N MET A 61 -6.13 -6.50 6.71
CA MET A 61 -6.20 -7.31 5.50
C MET A 61 -4.81 -7.45 4.89
N SER A 62 -4.39 -8.70 4.67
CA SER A 62 -3.12 -9.03 4.05
C SER A 62 -3.33 -9.95 2.86
N PHE A 63 -2.74 -9.64 1.71
CA PHE A 63 -2.88 -10.44 0.51
C PHE A 63 -1.66 -10.31 -0.40
N LEU A 64 -1.48 -11.29 -1.28
CA LEU A 64 -0.49 -11.26 -2.35
C LEU A 64 -1.13 -10.87 -3.67
N ARG A 65 -0.37 -10.12 -4.46
CA ARG A 65 -0.53 -10.02 -5.91
C ARG A 65 0.68 -10.68 -6.56
N HIS A 66 0.46 -11.65 -7.44
CA HIS A 66 1.54 -12.43 -8.04
C HIS A 66 1.35 -12.62 -9.54
N ASN A 67 2.44 -12.56 -10.30
CA ASN A 67 2.53 -13.02 -11.68
C ASN A 67 3.95 -13.56 -11.96
N GLU A 68 4.23 -13.92 -13.21
CA GLU A 68 5.53 -14.48 -13.61
C GLU A 68 6.75 -13.55 -13.35
N HIS A 69 6.53 -12.24 -13.15
CA HIS A 69 7.60 -11.25 -13.05
C HIS A 69 7.80 -10.71 -11.63
N GLU A 70 6.73 -10.55 -10.86
CA GLU A 70 6.79 -9.93 -9.55
C GLU A 70 5.75 -10.47 -8.57
N THR A 71 6.09 -10.36 -7.29
CA THR A 71 5.19 -10.64 -6.18
C THR A 71 5.15 -9.44 -5.25
N VAL A 72 3.95 -8.94 -4.97
CA VAL A 72 3.74 -7.83 -4.06
C VAL A 72 2.86 -8.28 -2.90
N LEU A 73 3.38 -8.14 -1.69
CA LEU A 73 2.64 -8.29 -0.45
C LEU A 73 1.97 -6.96 -0.10
N CYS A 74 0.65 -6.98 -0.04
CA CYS A 74 -0.18 -5.84 0.36
C CYS A 74 -0.73 -6.07 1.76
N MET A 75 -0.61 -5.06 2.62
CA MET A 75 -1.20 -5.04 3.95
C MET A 75 -1.91 -3.71 4.18
N ALA A 76 -3.12 -3.76 4.73
CA ALA A 76 -3.92 -2.59 5.06
C ALA A 76 -4.54 -2.74 6.45
N ASN A 77 -4.39 -1.71 7.28
CA ASN A 77 -5.04 -1.58 8.57
C ASN A 77 -6.37 -0.84 8.37
N PHE A 78 -7.48 -1.45 8.79
CA PHE A 78 -8.82 -0.86 8.73
C PHE A 78 -9.26 -0.23 10.06
N SER A 79 -8.42 -0.26 11.10
CA SER A 79 -8.69 0.37 12.39
C SER A 79 -8.06 1.77 12.51
N ASP A 80 -8.56 2.53 13.47
CA ASP A 80 -8.06 3.84 13.90
C ASP A 80 -6.91 3.74 14.92
N THR A 81 -6.44 2.53 15.22
CA THR A 81 -5.29 2.28 16.10
C THR A 81 -4.14 1.66 15.32
N GLU A 82 -2.91 1.82 15.80
CA GLU A 82 -1.75 1.10 15.26
C GLU A 82 -1.93 -0.42 15.39
N ARG A 83 -1.46 -1.17 14.39
CA ARG A 83 -1.50 -2.65 14.34
C ARG A 83 -0.14 -3.21 13.97
N LEU A 84 0.30 -4.27 14.66
CA LEU A 84 1.47 -5.05 14.26
C LEU A 84 1.02 -6.25 13.45
N VAL A 85 1.25 -6.22 12.14
CA VAL A 85 0.95 -7.32 11.24
C VAL A 85 1.98 -8.42 11.43
N ALA A 86 1.54 -9.63 11.77
CA ALA A 86 2.42 -10.80 11.92
C ALA A 86 1.95 -11.92 10.97
N LEU A 87 2.78 -12.23 9.97
CA LEU A 87 2.49 -13.24 8.94
C LEU A 87 3.56 -14.33 8.95
N HIS A 88 3.13 -15.56 8.71
CA HIS A 88 4.02 -16.70 8.50
C HIS A 88 4.01 -17.07 7.02
N LEU A 89 5.09 -16.74 6.32
CA LEU A 89 5.26 -16.84 4.87
C LEU A 89 6.52 -17.65 4.53
N PRO A 90 6.52 -18.98 4.75
CA PRO A 90 7.71 -19.81 4.57
C PRO A 90 8.27 -19.77 3.14
N GLN A 91 7.42 -19.51 2.13
CA GLN A 91 7.84 -19.36 0.73
C GLN A 91 8.75 -18.13 0.50
N PHE A 92 8.73 -17.15 1.40
CA PHE A 92 9.57 -15.96 1.35
C PHE A 92 10.68 -15.97 2.41
N ALA A 93 10.95 -17.10 3.05
CA ALA A 93 11.99 -17.19 4.08
C ALA A 93 13.36 -16.71 3.55
N GLY A 94 13.98 -15.76 4.25
CA GLY A 94 15.24 -15.15 3.86
C GLY A 94 15.16 -14.19 2.66
N MET A 95 13.96 -13.83 2.20
CA MET A 95 13.74 -12.75 1.24
C MET A 95 13.52 -11.42 1.96
N THR A 96 13.57 -10.32 1.19
CA THR A 96 13.34 -8.97 1.68
C THR A 96 12.16 -8.36 0.92
N GLY A 97 11.25 -7.70 1.64
CA GLY A 97 10.19 -6.89 1.07
C GLY A 97 10.61 -5.42 0.96
N SER A 98 10.69 -4.88 -0.25
CA SER A 98 10.99 -3.47 -0.49
C SER A 98 9.71 -2.66 -0.67
N SER A 99 9.59 -1.54 0.05
CA SER A 99 8.40 -0.68 -0.03
C SER A 99 8.25 -0.02 -1.41
N LEU A 100 7.04 -0.09 -1.99
CA LEU A 100 6.68 0.56 -3.24
C LEU A 100 6.13 1.99 -3.10
N ILE A 101 5.69 2.37 -1.90
CA ILE A 101 4.92 3.61 -1.67
C ILE A 101 5.69 4.59 -0.78
N HIS A 102 6.33 4.06 0.26
CA HIS A 102 7.17 4.80 1.19
C HIS A 102 8.63 4.53 0.80
N GLY A 103 9.58 5.31 1.34
CA GLY A 103 11.01 5.16 1.03
C GLY A 103 11.56 3.73 1.19
N GLN A 104 12.83 3.54 0.84
CA GLN A 104 13.51 2.24 0.79
C GLN A 104 13.73 1.63 2.20
N ASP A 105 12.65 1.25 2.88
CA ASP A 105 12.70 0.48 4.12
C ASP A 105 12.56 -0.99 3.77
N ALA A 106 13.68 -1.70 3.83
CA ALA A 106 13.74 -3.15 3.68
C ALA A 106 13.05 -3.84 4.85
N GLN A 107 12.09 -4.71 4.56
CA GLN A 107 11.38 -5.54 5.55
C GLN A 107 11.82 -6.99 5.38
N PRO A 108 12.83 -7.46 6.14
CA PRO A 108 13.34 -8.82 5.99
C PRO A 108 12.32 -9.83 6.50
N VAL A 109 12.10 -10.90 5.72
CA VAL A 109 11.40 -12.09 6.18
C VAL A 109 12.42 -12.99 6.86
N LYS A 110 12.17 -13.33 8.13
CA LYS A 110 13.07 -14.18 8.91
C LYS A 110 13.25 -15.55 8.24
N ALA A 111 14.31 -16.26 8.64
CA ALA A 111 14.62 -17.59 8.10
C ALA A 111 13.53 -18.64 8.38
N ASP A 112 12.70 -18.42 9.40
CA ASP A 112 11.52 -19.24 9.71
C ASP A 112 10.27 -18.82 8.91
N GLY A 113 10.37 -17.86 7.99
CA GLY A 113 9.25 -17.32 7.21
C GLY A 113 8.45 -16.25 7.94
N THR A 114 8.82 -15.86 9.17
CA THR A 114 8.07 -14.86 9.92
C THR A 114 8.36 -13.44 9.42
N LEU A 115 7.31 -12.68 9.11
CA LEU A 115 7.36 -11.26 8.80
C LEU A 115 6.52 -10.48 9.82
N SER A 116 7.07 -9.39 10.35
CA SER A 116 6.37 -8.50 11.28
C SER A 116 6.49 -7.05 10.84
N VAL A 117 5.37 -6.39 10.57
CA VAL A 117 5.34 -5.03 10.03
C VAL A 117 4.33 -4.17 10.79
N PRO A 118 4.73 -3.03 11.38
CA PRO A 118 3.80 -2.10 12.00
C PRO A 118 3.05 -1.29 10.93
N LEU A 119 1.75 -1.10 11.15
CA LEU A 119 0.88 -0.23 10.35
C LEU A 119 0.22 0.81 11.26
N TRP A 120 0.39 2.09 10.89
CA TRP A 120 -0.34 3.21 11.48
C TRP A 120 -1.87 3.05 11.36
N PRO A 121 -2.66 3.82 12.13
CA PRO A 121 -4.11 3.96 11.91
C PRO A 121 -4.44 4.20 10.44
N TYR A 122 -5.34 3.40 9.87
CA TYR A 122 -5.71 3.43 8.44
C TYR A 122 -4.52 3.31 7.45
N GLY A 123 -3.36 2.86 7.95
CA GLY A 123 -2.12 2.75 7.21
C GLY A 123 -2.07 1.51 6.33
N TYR A 124 -1.23 1.57 5.30
CA TYR A 124 -1.03 0.48 4.36
C TYR A 124 0.44 0.40 3.94
N ARG A 125 0.85 -0.80 3.49
CA ARG A 125 2.18 -1.11 2.97
C ARG A 125 2.05 -2.05 1.78
N TRP A 126 2.74 -1.74 0.68
CA TRP A 126 2.94 -2.66 -0.44
C TRP A 126 4.43 -2.95 -0.54
N LEU A 127 4.80 -4.21 -0.35
CA LEU A 127 6.16 -4.70 -0.33
C LEU A 127 6.39 -5.58 -1.55
N GLN A 128 7.30 -5.19 -2.43
CA GLN A 128 7.76 -6.07 -3.49
C GLN A 128 8.74 -7.08 -2.89
N MET A 129 8.44 -8.38 -3.07
CA MET A 129 9.25 -9.46 -2.51
C MET A 129 10.38 -9.82 -3.47
N SER A 130 11.62 -9.73 -3.02
CA SER A 130 12.81 -10.13 -3.78
C SER A 130 13.81 -10.88 -2.92
N ARG A 131 14.57 -11.79 -3.53
CA ARG A 131 15.78 -12.31 -2.87
C ARG A 131 16.80 -11.18 -2.89
N GLU A 132 17.41 -10.89 -1.76
CA GLU A 132 18.52 -9.95 -1.70
C GLU A 132 19.63 -10.45 -2.64
N GLU A 133 19.96 -9.69 -3.68
CA GLU A 133 21.20 -9.90 -4.42
C GLU A 133 22.33 -9.48 -3.49
N ARG A 134 22.96 -10.48 -2.89
CA ARG A 134 24.15 -10.33 -2.05
C ARG A 134 25.27 -9.76 -2.93
N SER A 135 25.40 -8.43 -2.98
CA SER A 135 26.58 -7.74 -3.53
C SER A 135 27.81 -8.00 -2.67
#